data_AF-A0A7C4J332-F1
#
_entry.id   AF-A0A7C4J332-F1
#
_cell.length_a   1.000
_cell.length_b   1.000
_cell.length_c   1.000
_cell.angle_alpha   90.00
_cell.angle_beta   90.00
_cell.angle_gamma   90.00
#
_symmetry.space_group_name_H-M   'P 1'
#
loop_
_entity.id
_entity.type
_entity.pdbx_description
1 polymer ?
#
loop_
_entity_poly.entity_id
_entity_poly.type
_entity_poly.pdbx_seq_one_letter_code
_entity_poly.pdbx_strand_id
1 'polypeptide(L)'
;MRLPKLLTAIILLTVTIATYALQFSDIHGRWQLLYRGNYGYEFRFYKNYQAVCIIYMQTNAVVFKGVYTFDNPQTIRININQMKNADSCCDVNTTTGFAQVKSSYFLFNASITTKNNKKMLELKPLSIVIDGINSEGYFEPVIVLQRM
;
A
#
# COMPACT_ATOMS: atom_id res chain seq x y z
N MET A 1 -26.84 -65.52 7.18
CA MET A 1 -26.68 -64.22 7.87
C MET A 1 -25.88 -63.29 6.98
N ARG A 2 -26.51 -62.27 6.39
CA ARG A 2 -25.86 -61.24 5.55
C ARG A 2 -25.73 -59.96 6.37
N LEU A 3 -24.52 -59.42 6.51
CA LEU A 3 -24.23 -58.10 7.08
C LEU A 3 -24.07 -57.10 5.92
N PRO A 4 -24.72 -55.92 5.90
CA PRO A 4 -24.49 -54.95 4.85
C PRO A 4 -23.24 -54.12 5.18
N LYS A 5 -22.28 -54.06 4.25
CA LYS A 5 -21.16 -53.13 4.29
C LYS A 5 -21.68 -51.74 3.94
N LEU A 6 -21.96 -50.89 4.93
CA LEU A 6 -22.11 -49.46 4.71
C LEU A 6 -20.71 -48.85 4.60
N LEU A 7 -20.26 -48.57 3.38
CA LEU A 7 -19.10 -47.71 3.14
C LEU A 7 -19.57 -46.26 3.26
N THR A 8 -19.20 -45.59 4.34
CA THR A 8 -19.43 -44.14 4.49
C THR A 8 -18.31 -43.40 3.77
N ALA A 9 -18.61 -42.82 2.61
CA ALA A 9 -17.68 -41.94 1.89
C ALA A 9 -17.64 -40.56 2.59
N ILE A 10 -16.51 -40.23 3.22
CA ILE A 10 -16.26 -38.90 3.78
C ILE A 10 -15.76 -38.02 2.63
N ILE A 11 -16.63 -37.15 2.12
CA ILE A 11 -16.26 -36.14 1.13
C ILE A 11 -15.68 -34.94 1.88
N LEU A 12 -14.35 -34.80 1.83
CA LEU A 12 -13.64 -33.65 2.37
C LEU A 12 -13.77 -32.48 1.38
N LEU A 13 -14.68 -31.54 1.65
CA LEU A 13 -14.84 -30.34 0.85
C LEU A 13 -13.74 -29.33 1.23
N THR A 14 -12.70 -29.23 0.42
CA THR A 14 -11.70 -28.16 0.55
C THR A 14 -12.26 -26.90 -0.10
N VAL A 15 -12.62 -25.90 0.71
CA VAL A 15 -12.97 -24.56 0.22
C VAL A 15 -11.68 -23.85 -0.18
N THR A 16 -11.38 -23.79 -1.46
CA THR A 16 -10.30 -22.96 -2.00
C THR A 16 -10.75 -21.50 -1.99
N ILE A 17 -10.24 -20.72 -1.04
CA ILE A 17 -10.39 -19.26 -1.09
C ILE A 17 -9.49 -18.78 -2.22
N ALA A 18 -10.08 -18.39 -3.34
CA ALA A 18 -9.35 -17.77 -4.45
C ALA A 18 -8.78 -16.43 -3.97
N THR A 19 -7.50 -16.41 -3.61
CA THR A 19 -6.77 -15.17 -3.36
C THR A 19 -6.52 -14.49 -4.70
N TYR A 20 -7.31 -13.48 -5.02
CA TYR A 20 -7.10 -12.68 -6.22
C TYR A 20 -5.76 -11.94 -6.13
N ALA A 21 -4.86 -12.22 -7.08
CA ALA A 21 -3.59 -11.54 -7.21
C ALA A 21 -3.81 -10.08 -7.63
N LEU A 22 -3.26 -9.12 -6.88
CA LEU A 22 -3.30 -7.71 -7.26
C LEU A 22 -2.57 -7.51 -8.58
N GLN A 23 -3.20 -6.77 -9.49
CA GLN A 23 -2.60 -6.32 -10.73
C GLN A 23 -2.21 -4.85 -10.63
N PHE A 24 -1.26 -4.40 -11.44
CA PHE A 24 -0.86 -2.99 -11.53
C PHE A 24 -2.06 -2.07 -11.83
N SER A 25 -2.94 -2.51 -12.74
CA SER A 25 -4.18 -1.81 -13.09
C SER A 25 -5.12 -1.58 -11.91
N ASP A 26 -5.07 -2.43 -10.87
CA ASP A 26 -5.93 -2.30 -9.71
C ASP A 26 -5.57 -1.10 -8.84
N ILE A 27 -4.28 -0.79 -8.75
CA ILE A 27 -3.73 0.23 -7.85
C ILE A 27 -3.37 1.54 -8.57
N HIS A 28 -3.39 1.60 -9.90
CA HIS A 28 -3.12 2.85 -10.62
C HIS A 28 -4.07 3.98 -10.18
N GLY A 29 -3.50 5.17 -10.00
CA GLY A 29 -4.22 6.38 -9.62
C GLY A 29 -3.80 6.96 -8.28
N ARG A 30 -4.64 7.86 -7.77
CA ARG A 30 -4.43 8.58 -6.51
C ARG A 30 -5.28 7.95 -5.42
N TRP A 31 -4.66 7.68 -4.29
CA TRP A 31 -5.25 7.06 -3.10
C TRP A 31 -4.95 7.92 -1.90
N GLN A 32 -5.95 8.24 -1.10
CA GLN A 32 -5.81 9.23 -0.05
C GLN A 32 -6.54 8.80 1.23
N LEU A 33 -5.89 9.05 2.35
CA LEU A 33 -6.47 9.00 3.69
C LEU A 33 -6.11 10.30 4.38
N LEU A 34 -7.10 11.15 4.64
CA LEU A 34 -6.91 12.38 5.39
C LEU A 34 -7.77 12.36 6.65
N TYR A 35 -7.15 12.77 7.75
CA TYR A 35 -7.78 13.04 9.02
C TYR A 35 -8.02 14.54 9.18
N ARG A 36 -8.79 14.90 10.21
CA ARG A 36 -8.98 16.31 10.58
C ARG A 36 -7.63 16.96 10.89
N GLY A 37 -7.47 18.21 10.44
CA GLY A 37 -6.24 18.97 10.67
C GLY A 37 -5.09 18.62 9.73
N ASN A 38 -5.37 18.15 8.51
CA ASN A 38 -4.36 17.88 7.47
C ASN A 38 -3.29 16.86 7.89
N TYR A 39 -3.70 15.83 8.61
CA TYR A 39 -2.87 14.65 8.87
C TYR A 39 -3.27 13.52 7.94
N GLY A 40 -2.32 12.68 7.55
CA GLY A 40 -2.60 11.43 6.84
C GLY A 40 -1.66 11.18 5.69
N TYR A 41 -2.15 10.49 4.67
CA TYR A 41 -1.32 9.88 3.63
C TYR A 41 -1.94 10.03 2.26
N GLU A 42 -1.08 10.17 1.25
CA GLU A 42 -1.45 10.04 -0.14
C GLU A 42 -0.44 9.19 -0.90
N PHE A 43 -0.95 8.26 -1.69
CA PHE A 43 -0.16 7.42 -2.57
C PHE A 43 -0.65 7.61 -4.01
N ARG A 44 0.29 7.90 -4.91
CA ARG A 44 0.04 7.96 -6.34
C ARG A 44 0.84 6.87 -7.04
N PHE A 45 0.15 5.98 -7.73
CA PHE A 45 0.76 4.92 -8.54
C PHE A 45 0.50 5.21 -10.01
N TYR A 46 1.57 5.49 -10.76
CA TYR A 46 1.50 5.86 -12.16
C TYR A 46 1.71 4.64 -13.07
N LYS A 47 1.14 4.65 -14.26
CA LYS A 47 1.23 3.54 -15.24
C LYS A 47 2.67 3.22 -15.68
N ASN A 48 3.60 4.16 -15.51
CA ASN A 48 5.02 4.00 -15.80
C ASN A 48 5.81 3.46 -14.59
N TYR A 49 5.13 2.84 -13.62
CA TYR A 49 5.70 2.26 -12.41
C TYR A 49 6.28 3.27 -11.42
N GLN A 50 6.11 4.56 -11.65
CA GLN A 50 6.50 5.57 -10.67
C GLN A 50 5.49 5.62 -9.53
N ALA A 51 6.01 5.88 -8.32
CA ALA A 51 5.19 6.13 -7.14
C ALA A 51 5.57 7.47 -6.50
N VAL A 52 4.56 8.16 -5.98
CA VAL A 52 4.73 9.30 -5.08
C VAL A 52 3.97 8.98 -3.80
N CYS A 53 4.65 9.03 -2.67
CA CYS A 53 4.05 8.89 -1.35
C CYS A 53 4.17 10.22 -0.62
N ILE A 54 3.08 10.74 -0.09
CA ILE A 54 3.04 11.99 0.66
C ILE A 54 2.52 11.68 2.06
N ILE A 55 3.21 12.18 3.06
CA ILE A 55 2.79 12.11 4.46
C ILE A 55 2.51 13.52 4.92
N TYR A 56 1.27 13.78 5.31
CA TYR A 56 0.83 15.09 5.78
C TYR A 56 0.94 15.15 7.31
N MET A 57 1.56 16.21 7.82
CA MET A 57 1.84 16.44 9.24
C MET A 57 1.35 17.84 9.64
N GLN A 58 0.04 18.07 9.52
CA GLN A 58 -0.69 19.30 9.85
C GLN A 58 -0.33 20.55 9.05
N THR A 59 0.92 21.03 9.18
CA THR A 59 1.40 22.25 8.54
C THR A 59 2.36 21.94 7.41
N ASN A 60 3.13 20.86 7.53
CA ASN A 60 4.12 20.43 6.55
C ASN A 60 3.80 19.04 5.99
N ALA A 61 4.61 18.58 5.05
CA ALA A 61 4.52 17.24 4.50
C ALA A 61 5.89 16.67 4.15
N VAL A 62 6.00 15.35 4.10
CA VAL A 62 7.18 14.65 3.57
C VAL A 62 6.77 13.93 2.30
N VAL A 63 7.54 14.11 1.24
CA VAL A 63 7.28 13.54 -0.07
C VAL A 63 8.39 12.56 -0.42
N PHE A 64 7.99 11.34 -0.77
CA PHE A 64 8.86 10.29 -1.27
C PHE A 64 8.52 9.98 -2.71
N LYS A 65 9.55 9.74 -3.50
CA LYS A 65 9.48 9.36 -4.91
C LYS A 65 10.28 8.10 -5.14
N GLY A 66 9.73 7.26 -6.01
CA GLY A 66 10.33 5.97 -6.28
C GLY A 66 9.68 5.24 -7.43
N VAL A 67 10.06 3.98 -7.54
CA VAL A 67 9.47 3.00 -8.47
C VAL A 67 8.82 1.90 -7.64
N TYR A 68 7.60 1.51 -7.99
CA TYR A 68 6.90 0.44 -7.31
C TYR A 68 6.84 -0.85 -8.13
N THR A 69 6.93 -1.97 -7.43
CA THR A 69 6.85 -3.33 -7.96
C THR A 69 5.96 -4.18 -7.06
N PHE A 70 5.54 -5.33 -7.56
CA PHE A 70 4.97 -6.39 -6.71
C PHE A 70 6.06 -7.43 -6.45
N ASP A 71 6.43 -7.64 -5.19
CA ASP A 71 7.34 -8.72 -4.80
C ASP A 71 6.62 -10.07 -4.84
N ASN A 72 5.31 -10.06 -4.56
CA ASN A 72 4.40 -11.19 -4.71
C ASN A 72 2.97 -10.63 -4.96
N PRO A 73 1.95 -11.48 -5.21
CA PRO A 73 0.59 -11.05 -5.56
C PRO A 73 -0.11 -10.09 -4.59
N GLN A 74 0.39 -9.91 -3.37
CA GLN A 74 -0.19 -9.03 -2.35
C GLN A 74 0.83 -8.10 -1.71
N THR A 75 2.10 -8.14 -2.12
CA THR A 75 3.14 -7.31 -1.51
C THR A 75 3.63 -6.26 -2.50
N ILE A 76 3.38 -4.99 -2.18
CA ILE A 76 3.88 -3.84 -2.92
C ILE A 76 5.20 -3.40 -2.29
N ARG A 77 6.26 -3.34 -3.09
CA ARG A 77 7.50 -2.65 -2.74
C ARG A 77 7.57 -1.34 -3.49
N ILE A 78 7.92 -0.26 -2.79
CA ILE A 78 8.23 1.04 -3.38
C ILE A 78 9.69 1.34 -3.08
N ASN A 79 10.55 1.23 -4.10
CA ASN A 79 11.96 1.59 -3.98
C ASN A 79 12.08 3.11 -4.09
N ILE A 80 12.45 3.76 -2.99
CA ILE A 80 12.52 5.22 -2.89
C ILE A 80 13.92 5.67 -3.30
N ASN A 81 13.98 6.58 -4.27
CA ASN A 81 15.23 7.19 -4.71
C ASN A 81 15.30 8.68 -4.37
N GLN A 82 14.16 9.30 -4.05
CA GLN A 82 14.06 10.73 -3.83
C GLN A 82 13.15 11.06 -2.65
N MET A 83 13.56 12.05 -1.85
CA MET A 83 12.80 12.56 -0.71
C MET A 83 12.81 14.09 -0.68
N LYS A 84 11.76 14.67 -0.12
CA LYS A 84 11.66 16.10 0.14
C LYS A 84 10.82 16.38 1.38
N ASN A 85 11.25 17.33 2.20
CA ASN A 85 10.39 17.99 3.18
C ASN A 85 9.72 19.20 2.50
N ALA A 86 8.40 19.27 2.55
CA ALA A 86 7.62 20.38 2.06
C ALA A 86 7.10 21.18 3.24
N ASP A 87 7.40 22.48 3.28
CA ASP A 87 7.03 23.36 4.39
C ASP A 87 5.53 23.65 4.49
N SER A 88 4.75 23.25 3.47
CA SER A 88 3.29 23.41 3.40
C SER A 88 2.60 22.10 3.01
N CYS A 89 1.50 21.79 3.69
CA CYS A 89 0.60 20.68 3.34
C CYS A 89 -0.43 21.03 2.27
N CYS A 90 -0.70 22.33 2.03
CA CYS A 90 -1.76 22.79 1.13
C CYS A 90 -1.34 22.67 -0.34
N ASP A 91 -0.08 22.99 -0.66
CA ASP A 91 0.47 23.03 -2.02
C ASP A 91 1.76 22.19 -2.10
N VAL A 92 1.62 20.90 -1.84
CA VAL A 92 2.75 19.96 -1.90
C VAL A 92 3.22 19.82 -3.34
N ASN A 93 4.30 20.52 -3.69
CA ASN A 93 4.98 20.37 -4.97
C ASN A 93 5.51 18.92 -5.09
N THR A 94 5.11 18.21 -6.15
CA THR A 94 5.58 16.83 -6.41
C THR A 94 6.53 16.75 -7.60
N THR A 95 7.12 17.86 -8.05
CA THR A 95 7.97 17.93 -9.26
C THR A 95 9.43 18.24 -8.93
N THR A 96 9.71 19.26 -8.12
CA THR A 96 11.06 19.79 -7.86
C THR A 96 11.44 19.78 -6.38
N GLY A 97 12.71 20.06 -6.07
CA GLY A 97 13.23 20.20 -4.69
C GLY A 97 13.56 18.89 -3.97
N PHE A 98 13.75 17.79 -4.71
CA PHE A 98 14.03 16.48 -4.14
C PHE A 98 15.52 16.26 -3.93
N ALA A 99 15.88 15.72 -2.76
CA ALA A 99 17.20 15.15 -2.50
C ALA A 99 17.20 13.66 -2.84
N GLN A 100 18.34 13.15 -3.29
CA GLN A 100 18.53 11.70 -3.47
C GLN A 100 18.66 11.05 -2.08
N VAL A 101 18.02 9.91 -1.90
CA VAL A 101 18.14 9.10 -0.68
C VAL A 101 18.92 7.82 -0.96
N LYS A 102 19.60 7.32 0.07
CA LYS A 102 20.30 6.03 0.01
C LYS A 102 19.31 4.92 0.36
N SER A 103 19.60 3.69 -0.05
CA SER A 103 18.91 2.43 0.29
C SER A 103 17.58 2.58 1.06
N SER A 104 16.55 3.11 0.38
CA SER A 104 15.25 3.42 0.97
C SER A 104 14.15 2.65 0.25
N TYR A 105 13.25 2.03 1.00
CA TYR A 105 12.09 1.37 0.43
C TYR A 105 10.95 1.27 1.42
N PHE A 106 9.73 1.22 0.89
CA PHE A 106 8.54 0.88 1.65
C PHE A 106 7.98 -0.45 1.15
N LEU A 107 7.75 -1.38 2.06
CA LEU A 107 7.18 -2.69 1.76
C LEU A 107 5.85 -2.81 2.48
N PHE A 108 4.79 -3.08 1.73
CA PHE A 108 3.43 -3.21 2.24
C PHE A 108 2.78 -4.50 1.78
N ASN A 109 2.04 -5.15 2.65
CA ASN A 109 0.94 -6.00 2.21
C ASN A 109 -0.22 -5.11 1.79
N ALA A 110 -0.79 -5.40 0.63
CA ALA A 110 -1.81 -4.61 -0.01
C ALA A 110 -3.04 -5.46 -0.33
N SER A 111 -4.21 -4.84 -0.22
CA SER A 111 -5.45 -5.41 -0.73
C SER A 111 -6.38 -4.32 -1.21
N ILE A 112 -7.20 -4.65 -2.20
CA ILE A 112 -8.29 -3.80 -2.64
C ILE A 112 -9.57 -4.26 -1.97
N THR A 113 -10.29 -3.33 -1.38
CA THR A 113 -11.64 -3.56 -0.86
C THR A 113 -12.61 -2.52 -1.42
N THR A 114 -13.90 -2.76 -1.28
CA THR A 114 -14.95 -1.80 -1.65
C THR A 114 -15.76 -1.49 -0.40
N LYS A 115 -15.86 -0.21 -0.05
CA LYS A 115 -16.64 0.28 1.09
C LYS A 115 -17.53 1.43 0.65
N ASN A 116 -18.83 1.35 0.92
CA ASN A 116 -19.82 2.37 0.51
C ASN A 116 -19.72 2.73 -0.98
N ASN A 117 -19.57 1.71 -1.83
CA ASN A 117 -19.40 1.85 -3.28
C ASN A 117 -18.13 2.60 -3.73
N LYS A 118 -17.17 2.80 -2.83
CA LYS A 118 -15.85 3.38 -3.13
C LYS A 118 -14.77 2.32 -3.04
N LYS A 119 -13.85 2.34 -4.02
CA LYS A 119 -12.66 1.48 -4.01
C LYS A 119 -11.69 1.99 -2.94
N MET A 120 -11.23 1.09 -2.09
CA MET A 120 -10.29 1.34 -1.02
C MET A 120 -9.02 0.51 -1.26
N LEU A 121 -7.87 1.09 -0.98
CA LEU A 121 -6.58 0.41 -0.94
C LEU A 121 -6.14 0.31 0.52
N GLU A 122 -6.15 -0.90 1.04
CA GLU A 122 -5.60 -1.20 2.35
C GLU A 122 -4.11 -1.52 2.20
N LEU A 123 -3.27 -0.82 2.95
CA LEU A 123 -1.83 -1.04 3.05
C LEU A 123 -1.46 -1.37 4.49
N LYS A 124 -0.74 -2.47 4.69
CA LYS A 124 -0.18 -2.89 5.97
C LYS A 124 1.35 -2.87 5.87
N PRO A 125 2.06 -1.99 6.59
CA PRO A 125 3.51 -1.93 6.51
C PRO A 125 4.11 -3.26 6.98
N LEU A 126 5.02 -3.80 6.16
CA LEU A 126 5.84 -4.96 6.49
C LEU A 126 7.26 -4.55 6.87
N SER A 127 7.83 -3.60 6.13
CA SER A 127 9.17 -3.06 6.41
C SER A 127 9.31 -1.69 5.76
N ILE A 128 9.80 -0.73 6.52
CA ILE A 128 9.93 0.66 6.10
C ILE A 128 11.37 1.07 6.37
N VAL A 129 12.14 1.34 5.32
CA VAL A 129 13.54 1.72 5.41
C VAL A 129 13.73 3.08 4.76
N ILE A 130 14.32 4.01 5.49
CA ILE A 130 14.66 5.35 5.02
C ILE A 130 16.15 5.56 5.32
N ASP A 131 16.92 5.89 4.30
CA ASP A 131 18.38 6.05 4.35
C ASP A 131 19.11 4.88 5.04
N GLY A 132 18.65 3.66 4.80
CA GLY A 132 19.22 2.43 5.39
C GLY A 132 18.84 2.17 6.85
N ILE A 133 18.01 3.02 7.46
CA ILE A 133 17.55 2.89 8.84
C ILE A 133 16.13 2.32 8.85
N ASN A 134 15.91 1.29 9.68
CA ASN A 134 14.58 0.76 9.93
C ASN A 134 13.73 1.83 10.62
N SER A 135 12.63 2.22 9.98
CA SER A 135 11.75 3.31 10.39
C SER A 135 10.39 2.74 10.80
N GLU A 136 10.42 1.81 11.76
CA GLU A 136 9.20 1.26 12.36
C GLU A 136 8.38 2.38 13.00
N GLY A 137 7.06 2.35 12.80
CA GLY A 137 6.14 3.38 13.30
C GLY A 137 6.00 4.62 12.42
N TYR A 138 6.69 4.70 11.27
CA TYR A 138 6.51 5.80 10.31
C TYR A 138 5.12 5.80 9.66
N PHE A 139 4.46 4.64 9.65
CA PHE A 139 3.10 4.43 9.19
C PHE A 139 2.28 3.75 10.27
N GLU A 140 0.97 4.02 10.27
CA GLU A 140 0.02 3.28 11.09
C GLU A 140 0.02 1.77 10.75
N PRO A 141 -0.37 0.89 11.68
CA PRO A 141 -0.39 -0.57 11.45
C PRO A 141 -1.26 -1.00 10.27
N VAL A 142 -2.30 -0.22 9.93
CA VAL A 142 -3.16 -0.41 8.77
C VAL A 142 -3.58 0.96 8.24
N ILE A 143 -3.30 1.23 6.96
CA ILE A 143 -3.72 2.44 6.27
C ILE A 143 -4.82 2.05 5.26
N VAL A 144 -5.99 2.68 5.33
CA VAL A 144 -7.09 2.41 4.39
C VAL A 144 -7.36 3.66 3.55
N LEU A 145 -6.79 3.67 2.35
CA LEU A 145 -6.82 4.82 1.45
C LEU A 145 -8.04 4.75 0.53
N GLN A 146 -8.76 5.86 0.37
CA GLN A 146 -9.85 5.96 -0.60
C GLN A 146 -9.30 6.33 -1.98
N ARG A 147 -9.84 5.74 -3.05
CA ARG A 147 -9.56 6.23 -4.41
C ARG A 147 -10.17 7.63 -4.60
N MET A 148 -9.39 8.52 -5.21
CA MET A 148 -9.80 9.89 -5.58
C MET A 148 -10.21 9.98 -7.05
#